data_AF-A0A0B1RUA1-F1
#
_entry.id   AF-A0A0B1RUA1-F1
#
_cell.length_a   1.000
_cell.length_b   1.000
_cell.length_c   1.000
_cell.angle_alpha   90.00
_cell.angle_beta   90.00
_cell.angle_gamma   90.00
#
_symmetry.space_group_name_H-M   'P 1'
#
loop_
_entity.id
_entity.type
_entity.pdbx_description
1 polymer ?
#
loop_
_entity_poly.entity_id
_entity_poly.type
_entity_poly.pdbx_seq_one_letter_code
_entity_poly.pdbx_strand_id
1 'polypeptide(L)'
;MNSTVLFVVLAFAAVCNTGLAFKPIGRCSSSNGMSDSVRQAFLDKHNELRSKVARGLELDGAGGYAPKASKMLKMVYDCDIENSAMKNAQQCVFEHSDLDDLGENIFMTSVLKYDKHKAAEEAAESWWSELQEYGVGKSNKFTDRAQQAGHYTQ
;
A
#
# COMPACT_ATOMS: atom_id res chain seq x y z
N MET A 1 -18.94 -6.18 21.61
CA MET A 1 -17.90 -7.23 21.58
C MET A 1 -16.69 -6.59 20.91
N ASN A 2 -15.67 -6.24 21.70
CA ASN A 2 -14.51 -5.50 21.22
C ASN A 2 -13.51 -6.49 20.59
N SER A 3 -13.71 -6.78 19.31
CA SER A 3 -12.72 -7.48 18.50
C SER A 3 -11.72 -6.46 17.96
N THR A 4 -10.49 -6.49 18.46
CA THR A 4 -9.38 -5.75 17.85
C THR A 4 -9.01 -6.45 16.55
N VAL A 5 -9.60 -6.01 15.43
CA VAL A 5 -9.22 -6.39 14.07
C VAL A 5 -8.02 -5.53 13.67
N LEU A 6 -7.04 -6.13 13.00
CA LEU A 6 -5.89 -5.41 12.48
C LEU A 6 -6.25 -4.85 11.12
N PHE A 7 -6.46 -3.54 11.06
CA PHE A 7 -6.65 -2.81 9.81
C PHE A 7 -5.29 -2.32 9.34
N VAL A 8 -4.90 -2.78 8.15
CA VAL A 8 -3.75 -2.24 7.45
C VAL A 8 -4.29 -1.23 6.46
N VAL A 9 -4.07 0.05 6.79
CA VAL A 9 -4.30 1.16 5.89
C VAL A 9 -2.93 1.59 5.41
N LEU A 10 -2.70 1.58 4.09
CA LEU A 10 -1.55 2.27 3.52
C LEU A 10 -2.05 3.42 2.70
N ALA A 11 -1.78 4.61 3.24
CA ALA A 11 -1.76 5.80 2.45
C ALA A 11 -0.37 5.96 1.84
N PHE A 12 -0.31 6.24 0.54
CA PHE A 12 0.93 6.62 -0.14
C PHE A 12 0.78 8.03 -0.69
N ALA A 13 1.62 8.95 -0.22
CA ALA A 13 1.86 10.19 -0.94
C ALA A 13 3.07 10.02 -1.85
N ALA A 14 2.91 10.32 -3.13
CA ALA A 14 4.03 10.70 -3.97
C ALA A 14 4.46 12.12 -3.54
N VAL A 15 5.49 12.22 -2.69
CA VAL A 15 5.96 13.54 -2.21
C VAL A 15 6.59 14.32 -3.37
N CYS A 16 5.82 15.25 -3.95
CA CYS A 16 6.33 16.32 -4.79
C CYS A 16 6.49 17.56 -3.91
N ASN A 17 7.64 17.67 -3.24
CA ASN A 17 8.16 18.85 -2.54
C ASN A 17 7.11 19.76 -1.85
N THR A 18 6.47 19.27 -0.80
CA THR A 18 5.82 20.09 0.23
C THR A 18 6.55 19.82 1.54
N GLY A 19 6.74 20.84 2.39
CA GLY A 19 7.69 20.85 3.51
C GLY A 19 7.39 19.91 4.70
N LEU A 20 6.92 18.69 4.46
CA LEU A 20 6.83 17.62 5.45
C LEU A 20 8.23 17.09 5.75
N ALA A 21 8.63 17.15 7.01
CA ALA A 21 9.93 16.69 7.45
C ALA A 21 9.98 15.15 7.41
N PHE A 22 10.62 14.60 6.38
CA PHE A 22 10.87 13.17 6.26
C PHE A 22 11.53 12.63 7.54
N LYS A 23 10.83 11.76 8.25
CA LYS A 23 11.34 11.07 9.44
C LYS A 23 11.75 9.66 9.04
N PRO A 24 13.03 9.26 9.22
CA PRO A 24 13.43 7.86 9.10
C PRO A 24 12.53 6.96 9.95
N ILE A 25 12.26 5.73 9.50
CA ILE A 25 11.38 4.76 10.19
C ILE A 25 11.60 4.72 11.71
N GLY A 26 12.86 4.65 12.16
CA GLY A 26 13.22 4.63 13.59
C GLY A 26 12.95 5.93 14.38
N ARG A 27 12.27 6.92 13.79
CA ARG A 27 11.81 8.15 14.45
C ARG A 27 10.28 8.26 14.50
N CYS A 28 9.55 7.29 13.96
CA CYS A 28 8.10 7.23 14.12
C CYS A 28 7.74 6.76 15.54
N SER A 29 6.67 7.31 16.12
CA SER A 29 6.21 6.87 17.44
C SER A 29 5.60 5.48 17.36
N SER A 30 5.97 4.56 18.25
CA SER A 30 5.35 3.22 18.33
C SER A 30 4.11 3.19 19.24
N SER A 31 3.65 4.34 19.75
CA SER A 31 2.50 4.45 20.65
C SER A 31 1.18 4.05 20.00
N ASN A 32 1.08 4.12 18.66
CA ASN A 32 -0.07 3.69 17.87
C ASN A 32 -0.09 2.16 17.62
N GLY A 33 0.90 1.42 18.14
CA GLY A 33 1.03 -0.02 17.97
C GLY A 33 1.71 -0.45 16.68
N MET A 34 2.25 0.46 15.87
CA MET A 34 3.14 0.15 14.76
C MET A 34 4.58 0.01 15.25
N SER A 35 5.27 -1.05 14.82
CA SER A 35 6.69 -1.26 15.08
C SER A 35 7.52 -0.99 13.83
N ASP A 36 8.79 -0.68 14.00
CA ASP A 36 9.72 -0.46 12.89
C ASP A 36 9.82 -1.67 11.95
N SER A 37 9.68 -2.87 12.48
CA SER A 37 9.63 -4.09 11.66
C SER A 37 8.43 -4.12 10.71
N VAL A 38 7.25 -3.69 11.15
CA VAL A 38 6.04 -3.65 10.33
C VAL A 38 6.15 -2.52 9.29
N ARG A 39 6.68 -1.36 9.68
CA ARG A 39 6.96 -0.24 8.77
C ARG A 39 7.91 -0.66 7.64
N GLN A 40 8.97 -1.37 8.03
CA GLN A 40 9.98 -1.87 7.10
C GLN A 40 9.39 -2.93 6.15
N ALA A 41 8.57 -3.86 6.66
CA ALA A 41 7.88 -4.85 5.84
C ALA A 41 7.04 -4.19 4.73
N PHE A 42 6.24 -3.17 5.07
CA PHE A 42 5.50 -2.41 4.05
C PHE A 42 6.41 -1.73 3.05
N LEU A 43 7.40 -0.98 3.53
CA LEU A 43 8.28 -0.20 2.67
C LEU A 43 9.07 -1.08 1.70
N ASP A 44 9.60 -2.19 2.19
CA ASP A 44 10.41 -3.12 1.40
C ASP A 44 9.54 -3.83 0.38
N LYS A 45 8.36 -4.33 0.78
CA LYS A 45 7.47 -5.03 -0.14
C LYS A 45 7.00 -4.14 -1.29
N HIS A 46 6.58 -2.91 -0.99
CA HIS A 46 6.18 -1.96 -2.03
C HIS A 46 7.34 -1.64 -2.98
N ASN A 47 8.55 -1.38 -2.45
CA ASN A 47 9.69 -1.08 -3.30
C ASN A 47 10.20 -2.28 -4.11
N GLU A 48 10.07 -3.50 -3.57
CA GLU A 48 10.36 -4.75 -4.29
C GLU A 48 9.42 -4.88 -5.50
N LEU A 49 8.12 -4.76 -5.28
CA LEU A 49 7.08 -4.88 -6.31
C LEU A 49 7.19 -3.78 -7.36
N ARG A 50 7.36 -2.52 -6.94
CA ARG A 50 7.63 -1.36 -7.84
C ARG A 50 8.88 -1.58 -8.69
N SER A 51 9.93 -2.20 -8.14
CA SER A 51 11.14 -2.54 -8.89
C SER A 51 10.88 -3.66 -9.92
N LYS A 52 10.07 -4.67 -9.58
CA LYS A 52 9.72 -5.74 -10.53
C LYS A 52 8.89 -5.22 -11.71
N VAL A 53 7.83 -4.43 -11.45
CA VAL A 53 7.01 -3.85 -12.54
C VAL A 53 7.84 -2.89 -13.40
N ALA A 54 8.71 -2.07 -12.80
CA ALA A 54 9.54 -1.14 -13.55
C ALA A 54 10.48 -1.86 -14.53
N ARG A 55 10.92 -3.07 -14.20
CA ARG A 55 11.74 -3.93 -15.05
C ARG A 55 10.94 -4.76 -16.05
N GLY A 56 9.60 -4.71 -15.99
CA GLY A 56 8.70 -5.46 -16.87
C GLY A 56 8.68 -6.96 -16.55
N LEU A 57 8.74 -7.30 -15.26
CA LEU A 57 8.79 -8.69 -14.77
C LEU A 57 7.47 -9.19 -14.19
N GLU A 58 6.45 -8.34 -14.15
CA GLU A 58 5.14 -8.65 -13.57
C GLU A 58 4.15 -9.03 -14.66
N LEU A 59 3.45 -10.16 -14.47
CA LEU A 59 2.41 -10.61 -15.39
C LEU A 59 1.18 -9.72 -15.28
N ASP A 60 0.57 -9.43 -16.42
CA ASP A 60 -0.63 -8.62 -16.54
C ASP A 60 -1.79 -9.51 -17.01
N GLY A 61 -2.91 -9.49 -16.28
CA GLY A 61 -4.13 -10.22 -16.64
C GLY A 61 -4.71 -9.83 -18.00
N ALA A 62 -4.34 -8.65 -18.52
CA ALA A 62 -4.67 -8.20 -19.87
C ALA A 62 -3.80 -8.84 -20.97
N GLY A 63 -2.75 -9.59 -20.59
CA GLY A 63 -1.90 -10.34 -21.49
C GLY A 63 -0.42 -9.89 -21.46
N GLY A 64 0.46 -10.87 -21.28
CA GLY A 64 1.91 -10.67 -21.21
C GLY A 64 2.33 -10.01 -19.90
N TYR A 65 3.31 -9.11 -19.96
CA TYR A 65 3.86 -8.39 -18.79
C TYR A 65 3.46 -6.92 -18.75
N ALA A 66 3.37 -6.32 -17.57
CA ALA A 66 3.25 -4.88 -17.43
C ALA A 66 4.42 -4.14 -18.13
N PRO A 67 4.20 -2.95 -18.72
CA PRO A 67 5.25 -2.23 -19.42
C PRO A 67 6.32 -1.72 -18.46
N LYS A 68 7.57 -1.63 -18.95
CA LYS A 68 8.68 -1.07 -18.18
C LYS A 68 8.41 0.40 -17.83
N ALA A 69 8.74 0.78 -16.60
CA ALA A 69 8.62 2.16 -16.15
C ALA A 69 9.97 2.89 -16.27
N SER A 70 9.97 4.04 -16.93
CA SER A 70 11.20 4.82 -17.16
C SER A 70 11.64 5.64 -15.94
N LYS A 71 10.71 5.97 -15.02
CA LYS A 71 10.94 6.86 -13.88
C LYS A 71 10.15 6.42 -12.62
N MET A 72 10.15 5.12 -12.32
CA MET A 72 9.49 4.62 -11.11
C MET A 72 10.23 5.10 -9.85
N LEU A 73 9.59 5.96 -9.05
CA LEU A 73 10.20 6.50 -7.83
C LEU A 73 10.25 5.44 -6.73
N LYS A 74 11.34 5.44 -5.97
CA LYS A 74 11.45 4.64 -4.73
C LYS A 74 10.59 5.31 -3.66
N MET A 75 9.71 4.54 -3.04
CA MET A 75 8.92 5.00 -1.89
C MET A 75 9.82 5.18 -0.67
N VAL A 76 9.40 6.11 0.19
CA VAL A 76 10.01 6.38 1.48
C VAL A 76 8.90 6.41 2.54
N TYR A 77 9.22 6.05 3.78
CA TYR A 77 8.22 5.96 4.86
C TYR A 77 7.94 7.32 5.48
N ASP A 78 6.69 7.67 5.71
CA ASP A 78 6.29 8.94 6.33
C ASP A 78 5.41 8.69 7.56
N CYS A 79 5.85 9.17 8.73
CA CYS A 79 5.13 8.95 9.98
C CYS A 79 3.81 9.71 10.06
N ASP A 80 3.67 10.85 9.38
CA ASP A 80 2.44 11.63 9.41
C ASP A 80 1.36 10.95 8.55
N ILE A 81 1.77 10.34 7.44
CA ILE A 81 0.92 9.46 6.63
C ILE A 81 0.53 8.21 7.41
N GLU A 82 1.47 7.56 8.12
CA GLU A 82 1.14 6.45 9.04
C GLU A 82 0.08 6.88 10.06
N ASN A 83 0.23 8.07 10.66
CA ASN A 83 -0.73 8.54 11.65
C ASN A 83 -2.13 8.75 11.05
N SER A 84 -2.23 9.24 9.81
CA SER A 84 -3.51 9.34 9.10
C SER A 84 -4.12 7.97 8.83
N ALA A 85 -3.32 7.03 8.31
CA ALA A 85 -3.73 5.65 8.09
C ALA A 85 -4.20 4.97 9.39
N MET A 86 -3.47 5.19 10.49
CA MET A 86 -3.81 4.63 11.80
C MET A 86 -5.10 5.20 12.39
N LYS A 87 -5.45 6.46 12.09
CA LYS A 87 -6.76 7.01 12.49
C LYS A 87 -7.89 6.23 11.85
N ASN A 88 -7.80 5.91 10.55
CA ASN A 88 -8.81 5.10 9.87
C ASN A 88 -8.84 3.67 10.45
N ALA A 89 -7.67 3.02 10.53
CA ALA A 89 -7.53 1.67 11.06
C ALA A 89 -8.11 1.47 12.49
N GLN A 90 -7.98 2.48 13.36
CA GLN A 90 -8.46 2.40 14.75
C GLN A 90 -9.98 2.46 14.89
N GLN A 91 -10.70 2.98 13.89
CA GLN A 91 -12.18 2.99 13.89
C GLN A 91 -12.77 1.57 13.88
N CYS A 92 -11.97 0.63 13.40
CA CYS A 92 -12.34 -0.76 13.25
C CYS A 92 -13.52 -1.03 12.31
N VAL A 93 -13.66 -0.20 11.28
CA VAL A 93 -14.66 -0.35 10.22
C VAL A 93 -13.92 -0.58 8.89
N PHE A 94 -14.38 -1.55 8.09
CA PHE A 94 -13.77 -1.82 6.78
C PHE A 94 -14.37 -0.88 5.73
N GLU A 95 -13.91 0.37 5.77
CA GLU A 95 -14.31 1.43 4.85
C GLU A 95 -13.13 2.35 4.56
N HIS A 96 -13.18 3.00 3.40
CA HIS A 96 -12.21 4.03 3.05
C HIS A 96 -12.42 5.27 3.92
N SER A 97 -11.34 6.00 4.19
CA SER A 97 -11.43 7.29 4.89
C SER A 97 -11.89 8.42 3.96
N ASP A 98 -12.47 9.47 4.54
CA ASP A 98 -12.88 10.69 3.82
C ASP A 98 -11.70 11.64 3.51
N LEU A 99 -10.47 11.11 3.35
CA LEU A 99 -9.27 11.91 3.08
C LEU A 99 -9.09 12.08 1.57
N ASP A 100 -9.25 13.30 1.07
CA ASP A 100 -9.10 13.60 -0.37
C ASP A 100 -7.63 13.73 -0.83
N ASP A 101 -6.70 13.96 0.11
CA ASP A 101 -5.32 14.38 -0.20
C ASP A 101 -4.34 13.20 -0.36
N LEU A 102 -4.77 11.99 0.02
CA LEU A 102 -3.94 10.80 0.11
C LEU A 102 -4.66 9.64 -0.59
N GLY A 103 -3.95 8.92 -1.45
CA GLY A 103 -4.43 7.61 -1.91
C GLY A 103 -4.49 6.63 -0.74
N GLU A 104 -5.41 5.66 -0.78
CA GLU A 104 -5.63 4.73 0.33
C GLU A 104 -5.91 3.31 -0.17
N ASN A 105 -5.17 2.34 0.36
CA ASN A 105 -5.51 0.93 0.25
C ASN A 105 -5.87 0.37 1.63
N ILE A 106 -6.93 -0.45 1.69
CA ILE A 106 -7.39 -1.13 2.91
C ILE A 106 -7.34 -2.65 2.76
N PHE A 107 -7.00 -3.34 3.84
CA PHE A 107 -6.96 -4.80 3.91
C PHE A 107 -7.51 -5.28 5.25
N MET A 108 -8.23 -6.41 5.22
CA MET A 108 -8.72 -7.08 6.42
C MET A 108 -8.51 -8.58 6.36
N THR A 109 -8.34 -9.18 7.53
CA THR A 109 -8.33 -10.64 7.71
C THR A 109 -9.30 -11.03 8.83
N SER A 110 -9.88 -12.23 8.73
CA SER A 110 -10.72 -12.80 9.79
C SER A 110 -9.91 -13.36 10.96
N VAL A 111 -8.58 -13.50 10.81
CA VAL A 111 -7.70 -14.01 11.85
C VAL A 111 -7.49 -12.94 12.92
N LEU A 112 -7.98 -13.21 14.13
CA LEU A 112 -7.85 -12.30 15.25
C LEU A 112 -6.41 -12.26 15.78
N LYS A 113 -5.95 -11.05 16.17
CA LYS A 113 -4.58 -10.81 16.68
C LYS A 113 -3.51 -11.35 15.73
N TYR A 114 -3.77 -11.24 14.42
CA TYR A 114 -2.82 -11.67 13.41
C TYR A 114 -1.49 -10.92 13.54
N ASP A 115 -0.41 -11.60 13.19
CA ASP A 115 0.92 -11.00 13.25
C ASP A 115 0.98 -9.81 12.28
N LYS A 116 1.36 -8.64 12.79
CA LYS A 116 1.30 -7.40 12.01
C LYS A 116 2.30 -7.37 10.86
N HIS A 117 3.43 -8.06 11.00
CA HIS A 117 4.43 -8.13 9.94
C HIS A 117 3.92 -9.00 8.80
N LYS A 118 3.34 -10.18 9.11
CA LYS A 118 2.69 -11.03 8.10
C LYS A 118 1.51 -10.33 7.45
N ALA A 119 0.67 -9.66 8.23
CA ALA A 119 -0.44 -8.88 7.70
C ALA A 119 0.05 -7.80 6.73
N ALA A 120 1.22 -7.22 6.99
CA ALA A 120 1.80 -6.20 6.12
C ALA A 120 2.22 -6.75 4.76
N GLU A 121 2.90 -7.90 4.76
CA GLU A 121 3.31 -8.57 3.54
C GLU A 121 2.11 -9.08 2.74
N GLU A 122 1.15 -9.72 3.42
CA GLU A 122 -0.07 -10.25 2.80
C GLU A 122 -0.96 -9.16 2.21
N ALA A 123 -1.14 -8.03 2.90
CA ALA A 123 -1.90 -6.90 2.37
C ALA A 123 -1.29 -6.37 1.07
N ALA A 124 0.03 -6.13 1.08
CA ALA A 124 0.74 -5.64 -0.10
C ALA A 124 0.69 -6.64 -1.27
N GLU A 125 0.79 -7.94 -1.00
CA GLU A 125 0.64 -8.98 -2.03
C GLU A 125 -0.79 -9.06 -2.58
N SER A 126 -1.80 -8.98 -1.72
CA SER A 126 -3.21 -9.00 -2.10
C SER A 126 -3.58 -7.83 -3.01
N TRP A 127 -3.10 -6.62 -2.69
CA TRP A 127 -3.32 -5.46 -3.55
C TRP A 127 -2.59 -5.59 -4.88
N TRP A 128 -1.37 -6.13 -4.85
CA TRP A 128 -0.56 -6.29 -6.05
C TRP A 128 -1.10 -7.34 -7.02
N SER A 129 -1.70 -8.43 -6.49
CA SER A 129 -2.21 -9.53 -7.33
C SER A 129 -3.31 -9.11 -8.28
N GLU A 130 -3.96 -7.97 -8.04
CA GLU A 130 -4.97 -7.41 -8.92
C GLU A 130 -4.47 -7.16 -10.35
N LEU A 131 -3.17 -6.83 -10.52
CA LEU A 131 -2.57 -6.72 -11.86
C LEU A 131 -2.68 -8.04 -12.63
N GLN A 132 -2.40 -9.16 -11.97
CA GLN A 132 -2.45 -10.46 -12.62
C GLN A 132 -3.90 -10.94 -12.80
N GLU A 133 -4.79 -10.61 -11.86
CA GLU A 133 -6.19 -11.03 -11.88
C GLU A 133 -7.03 -10.27 -12.91
N TYR A 134 -7.01 -8.94 -12.88
CA TYR A 134 -7.85 -8.10 -13.72
C TYR A 134 -7.10 -7.52 -14.92
N GLY A 135 -5.84 -7.16 -14.69
CA GLY A 135 -4.97 -6.53 -15.68
C GLY A 135 -5.22 -5.05 -15.91
N VAL A 136 -4.21 -4.37 -16.43
CA VAL A 136 -4.29 -2.94 -16.79
C VAL A 136 -4.09 -2.76 -18.29
N GLY A 137 -3.23 -3.56 -18.91
CA GLY A 137 -2.94 -3.53 -20.34
C GLY A 137 -1.77 -2.62 -20.71
N LYS A 138 -1.25 -2.84 -21.93
CA LYS A 138 0.01 -2.24 -22.40
C LYS A 138 0.02 -0.71 -22.48
N SER A 139 -1.15 -0.08 -22.62
CA SER A 139 -1.25 1.38 -22.63
C SER A 139 -0.98 1.98 -21.24
N ASN A 140 -1.09 1.17 -20.17
CA ASN A 140 -0.91 1.57 -18.78
C ASN A 140 -1.71 2.83 -18.40
N LYS A 141 -2.93 2.94 -18.92
CA LYS A 141 -3.86 4.03 -18.64
C LYS A 141 -4.93 3.55 -17.65
N PHE A 142 -5.31 4.42 -16.72
CA PHE A 142 -6.41 4.14 -15.81
C PHE A 142 -7.74 4.17 -16.58
N THR A 143 -8.27 2.99 -16.88
CA THR A 143 -9.51 2.73 -17.64
C THR A 143 -10.48 1.93 -16.77
N ASP A 144 -11.69 1.66 -17.25
CA ASP A 144 -12.69 0.83 -16.52
C ASP A 144 -12.17 -0.56 -16.15
N ARG A 145 -11.26 -1.13 -16.95
CA ARG A 145 -10.56 -2.36 -16.57
C ARG A 145 -9.61 -2.12 -15.39
N ALA A 146 -8.79 -1.09 -15.48
CA ALA A 146 -7.81 -0.75 -14.45
C ALA A 146 -8.47 -0.35 -13.12
N GLN A 147 -9.72 0.15 -13.13
CA GLN A 147 -10.50 0.41 -11.92
C GLN A 147 -10.73 -0.84 -11.06
N GLN A 148 -10.77 -2.03 -11.67
CA GLN A 148 -10.84 -3.29 -10.92
C GLN A 148 -9.52 -3.63 -10.21
N ALA A 149 -8.40 -3.05 -10.68
CA ALA A 149 -7.08 -3.17 -10.07
C ALA A 149 -6.68 -1.89 -9.31
N GLY A 150 -7.64 -1.29 -8.63
CA GLY A 150 -7.49 0.01 -7.97
C GLY A 150 -6.37 0.03 -6.94
N HIS A 151 -6.25 -1.02 -6.12
CA HIS A 151 -5.20 -1.08 -5.11
C HIS A 151 -3.81 -1.25 -5.75
N TYR A 152 -3.69 -2.05 -6.82
CA TYR A 152 -2.44 -2.19 -7.57
C TYR A 152 -2.00 -0.87 -8.22
N THR A 153 -2.94 -0.07 -8.74
CA THR A 153 -2.60 1.15 -9.48
C THR A 153 -2.08 2.29 -8.60
N GLN A 154 -2.28 2.22 -7.28
CA GLN A 154 -1.83 3.20 -6.31
C GLN A 154 -0.36 2.99 -5.89
#